data_AF-A0A2W0AXN7-F1
#
_entry.id   AF-A0A2W0AXN7-F1
#
_cell.length_a   1.000
_cell.length_b   1.000
_cell.length_c   1.000
_cell.angle_alpha   90.00
_cell.angle_beta   90.00
_cell.angle_gamma   90.00
#
_symmetry.space_group_name_H-M   'P 1'
#
loop_
_entity.id
_entity.type
_entity.pdbx_description
1 polymer ?
#
loop_
_entity_poly.entity_id
_entity_poly.type
_entity_poly.pdbx_seq_one_letter_code
_entity_poly.pdbx_strand_id
1 'polypeptide(L)'
;MAQSTLRKNQSEGWGIRHGGHRQLACGIGWLRITAIAICAVVASAFLPLSLRGDEKVEILRDEYGVAHIFAATPAAAAFGSGYAQAEDRLEEML
;
A
#
# COMPACT_ATOMS: atom_id res chain seq x y z
N MET A 1 69.01 25.23 -16.14
CA MET A 1 68.81 23.79 -16.43
C MET A 1 67.69 23.32 -15.50
N ALA A 2 66.49 22.94 -15.91
CA ALA A 2 65.97 22.51 -17.19
C ALA A 2 64.57 23.11 -17.42
N GLN A 3 64.34 23.62 -18.64
CA GLN A 3 63.03 24.01 -19.16
C GLN A 3 62.24 22.80 -19.64
N SER A 4 60.93 23.02 -19.84
CA SER A 4 60.02 22.30 -20.74
C SER A 4 59.60 20.91 -20.25
N THR A 5 58.33 20.67 -19.95
CA THR A 5 57.35 20.50 -21.01
C THR A 5 55.91 20.48 -20.45
N LEU A 6 55.05 21.29 -21.08
CA LEU A 6 53.64 20.99 -21.38
C LEU A 6 52.66 20.92 -20.18
N ARG A 7 51.90 21.99 -19.88
CA ARG A 7 50.72 22.45 -20.63
C ARG A 7 49.97 21.29 -21.30
N LYS A 8 48.95 20.80 -20.61
CA LYS A 8 47.66 20.26 -21.12
C LYS A 8 46.76 19.93 -19.91
N ASN A 9 46.27 20.96 -19.22
CA ASN A 9 44.83 21.25 -19.24
C ASN A 9 44.19 21.04 -20.63
N GLN A 10 43.02 20.38 -20.61
CA GLN A 10 42.04 20.12 -21.67
C GLN A 10 42.21 18.82 -22.46
N SER A 11 41.07 18.12 -22.57
CA SER A 11 40.76 16.88 -23.29
C SER A 11 41.62 15.68 -22.88
N GLU A 12 41.07 14.67 -22.20
CA GLU A 12 40.44 13.56 -22.91
C GLU A 12 39.56 12.75 -21.96
N GLY A 13 38.27 12.69 -22.30
CA GLY A 13 37.36 11.59 -21.97
C GLY A 13 37.02 11.42 -20.49
N TRP A 14 35.75 11.65 -20.16
CA TRP A 14 35.03 10.68 -19.34
C TRP A 14 35.09 9.32 -20.05
N GLY A 15 36.23 8.65 -19.92
CA GLY A 15 36.33 7.23 -20.19
C GLY A 15 35.53 6.57 -19.10
N ILE A 16 34.23 6.36 -19.36
CA ILE A 16 33.50 5.26 -18.74
C ILE A 16 34.40 4.05 -19.01
N ARG A 17 35.16 3.64 -17.99
CA ARG A 17 35.84 2.36 -17.99
C ARG A 17 34.72 1.34 -17.98
N HIS A 18 34.19 1.02 -19.17
CA HIS A 18 33.58 -0.28 -19.44
C HIS A 18 34.72 -1.31 -19.43
N GLY A 19 35.36 -1.44 -18.27
CA GLY A 19 36.19 -2.57 -17.91
C GLY A 19 35.22 -3.72 -17.69
N GLY A 20 35.10 -4.54 -18.72
CA GLY A 20 34.19 -5.67 -18.75
C GLY A 20 34.37 -6.57 -17.53
N HIS A 21 33.38 -6.56 -16.65
CA HIS A 21 32.99 -7.76 -15.94
C HIS A 21 31.74 -8.28 -16.62
N ARG A 22 32.03 -9.15 -17.57
CA ARG A 22 31.17 -10.12 -18.23
C ARG A 22 30.03 -10.52 -17.30
N GLN A 23 28.84 -10.34 -17.84
CA GLN A 23 27.54 -10.73 -17.31
C GLN A 23 27.50 -12.23 -16.93
N LEU A 24 28.05 -12.58 -15.77
CA LEU A 24 27.96 -13.92 -15.18
C LEU A 24 27.20 -13.84 -13.84
N ALA A 25 26.05 -13.18 -13.85
CA ALA A 25 25.11 -13.22 -12.73
C ALA A 25 23.65 -13.23 -13.20
N CYS A 26 23.37 -13.86 -14.35
CA CYS A 26 22.01 -14.01 -14.87
C CYS A 26 21.13 -14.95 -14.00
N GLY A 27 21.74 -15.87 -13.22
CA GLY A 27 20.99 -16.87 -12.43
C GLY A 27 20.59 -16.47 -11.00
N ILE A 28 21.35 -15.58 -10.35
CA ILE A 28 21.17 -15.27 -8.90
C ILE A 28 20.06 -14.23 -8.69
N GLY A 29 19.87 -13.33 -9.65
CA GLY A 29 18.79 -12.34 -9.60
C GLY A 29 17.41 -12.99 -9.59
N TRP A 30 17.21 -14.00 -10.44
CA TRP A 30 15.92 -14.68 -10.55
C TRP A 30 15.59 -15.54 -9.34
N LEU A 31 16.58 -16.24 -8.76
CA LEU A 31 16.39 -17.07 -7.57
C LEU A 31 16.01 -16.23 -6.33
N ARG A 32 16.53 -15.00 -6.21
CA ARG A 32 16.17 -14.10 -5.11
C ARG A 32 14.80 -13.46 -5.31
N ILE A 33 14.46 -13.09 -6.54
CA ILE A 33 13.14 -12.52 -6.85
C ILE A 33 12.04 -13.55 -6.60
N THR A 34 12.25 -14.82 -7.01
CA THR A 34 11.27 -15.88 -6.74
C THR A 34 11.17 -16.20 -5.25
N ALA A 35 12.28 -16.25 -4.52
CA ALA A 35 12.26 -16.46 -3.07
C ALA A 35 11.53 -15.34 -2.31
N ILE A 36 11.71 -14.08 -2.70
CA ILE A 36 10.99 -12.93 -2.11
C ILE A 36 9.50 -12.99 -2.47
N ALA A 37 9.16 -13.30 -3.73
CA ALA A 37 7.77 -13.45 -4.16
C ALA A 37 7.06 -14.59 -3.40
N ILE A 38 7.72 -15.73 -3.24
CA ILE A 38 7.20 -16.86 -2.45
C ILE A 38 7.06 -16.47 -0.98
N CYS A 39 8.05 -15.80 -0.38
CA CYS A 39 7.94 -15.30 1.00
C CYS A 39 6.79 -14.31 1.17
N ALA A 40 6.55 -13.42 0.21
CA ALA A 40 5.44 -12.47 0.25
C ALA A 40 4.07 -13.16 0.13
N VAL A 41 3.96 -14.19 -0.72
CA VAL A 41 2.75 -15.01 -0.88
C VAL A 41 2.50 -15.90 0.36
N VAL A 42 3.56 -16.44 0.96
CA VAL A 42 3.45 -17.22 2.20
C VAL A 42 3.07 -16.29 3.36
N ALA A 43 3.67 -15.10 3.46
CA ALA A 43 3.34 -14.12 4.48
C ALA A 43 1.89 -13.62 4.39
N SER A 44 1.33 -13.48 3.18
CA SER A 44 -0.07 -13.06 3.02
C SER A 44 -1.09 -14.10 3.50
N ALA A 45 -0.73 -15.38 3.52
CA ALA A 45 -1.55 -16.44 4.10
C ALA A 45 -1.62 -16.41 5.64
N PHE A 46 -0.70 -15.70 6.29
CA PHE A 46 -0.68 -15.52 7.75
C PHE A 46 -1.33 -14.21 8.21
N LEU A 47 -1.88 -13.39 7.30
CA LEU A 47 -2.66 -12.24 7.73
C LEU A 47 -3.93 -12.72 8.44
N PRO A 48 -4.23 -12.20 9.64
CA PRO A 48 -5.49 -12.50 10.30
C PRO A 48 -6.62 -11.95 9.44
N LEU A 49 -7.37 -12.85 8.81
CA LEU A 49 -8.61 -12.49 8.15
C LEU A 49 -9.62 -12.17 9.24
N SER A 50 -9.80 -10.88 9.52
CA SER A 50 -10.83 -10.43 10.45
C SER A 50 -12.19 -10.64 9.79
N LEU A 51 -12.74 -11.83 9.99
CA LEU A 51 -14.13 -12.15 9.68
C LEU A 51 -14.99 -11.30 10.63
N ARG A 52 -15.40 -10.12 10.16
CA ARG A 52 -16.45 -9.35 10.81
C ARG A 52 -17.70 -10.23 10.78
N GLY A 53 -18.03 -10.83 11.93
CA GLY A 53 -19.26 -11.57 12.11
C GLY A 53 -20.47 -10.65 11.89
N ASP A 54 -21.65 -11.27 11.74
CA ASP A 54 -22.91 -10.55 11.69
C ASP A 54 -23.10 -9.79 13.00
N GLU A 55 -22.78 -8.50 12.99
CA GLU A 55 -22.84 -7.66 14.17
C GLU A 55 -24.25 -7.13 14.30
N LYS A 56 -24.90 -7.46 15.42
CA LYS A 56 -26.26 -6.99 15.67
C LYS A 56 -26.27 -5.48 15.86
N VAL A 57 -26.97 -4.79 14.97
CA VAL A 57 -27.32 -3.36 15.09
C VAL A 57 -28.81 -3.26 15.40
N GLU A 58 -29.15 -2.52 16.44
CA GLU A 58 -30.53 -2.27 16.83
C GLU A 58 -30.83 -0.77 16.74
N ILE A 59 -31.86 -0.43 15.98
CA ILE A 59 -32.28 0.96 15.76
C ILE A 59 -33.67 1.13 16.37
N LEU A 60 -33.76 1.94 17.42
CA LEU A 60 -35.03 2.29 18.07
C LEU A 60 -35.38 3.72 17.68
N ARG A 61 -36.54 3.91 17.05
CA ARG A 61 -37.08 5.23 16.72
C ARG A 61 -37.97 5.71 17.87
N ASP A 62 -37.80 6.95 18.28
CA ASP A 62 -38.68 7.59 19.26
C ASP A 62 -39.97 8.12 18.60
N GLU A 63 -40.84 8.75 19.39
CA GLU A 63 -42.10 9.35 18.91
C GLU A 63 -41.88 10.51 17.93
N TYR A 64 -40.70 11.13 17.96
CA TYR A 64 -40.31 12.24 17.09
C TYR A 64 -39.52 11.79 15.85
N GLY A 65 -39.30 10.48 15.69
CA GLY A 65 -38.56 9.88 14.57
C GLY A 65 -37.04 9.87 14.74
N VAL A 66 -36.50 10.29 15.88
CA VAL A 66 -35.06 10.29 16.17
C VAL A 66 -34.58 8.85 16.36
N ALA A 67 -33.52 8.48 15.65
CA ALA A 67 -32.91 7.16 15.75
C ALA A 67 -31.94 7.05 16.92
N HIS A 68 -32.24 6.15 17.85
CA HIS A 68 -31.30 5.67 18.87
C HIS A 68 -30.67 4.35 18.39
N ILE A 69 -29.38 4.40 18.06
CA ILE A 69 -28.65 3.27 17.47
C ILE A 69 -27.79 2.60 18.54
N PHE A 70 -27.97 1.30 18.72
CA PHE A 70 -27.20 0.46 19.63
C PHE A 70 -26.38 -0.54 18.82
N ALA A 71 -25.06 -0.48 18.99
CA ALA A 71 -24.10 -1.35 18.33
C ALA A 71 -22.88 -1.60 19.23
N ALA A 72 -22.21 -2.75 19.05
CA ALA A 72 -21.05 -3.12 19.85
C ALA A 72 -19.74 -2.48 19.34
N THR A 73 -19.68 -2.13 18.05
CA THR A 73 -18.51 -1.53 17.41
C THR A 73 -18.84 -0.19 16.75
N PRO A 74 -17.83 0.68 16.61
CA PRO A 74 -17.99 1.96 15.89
C PRO A 74 -18.40 1.78 14.43
N ALA A 75 -17.93 0.71 13.77
CA ALA A 75 -18.24 0.45 12.36
C ALA A 75 -19.73 0.11 12.18
N ALA A 76 -20.29 -0.70 13.07
CA ALA A 76 -21.70 -1.05 13.07
C ALA A 76 -22.59 0.14 13.48
N ALA A 77 -22.15 0.97 14.43
CA ALA A 77 -22.82 2.22 14.75
C ALA A 77 -22.87 3.18 13.55
N ALA A 78 -21.75 3.33 12.83
CA ALA A 78 -21.68 4.16 11.62
C ALA A 78 -22.62 3.62 10.53
N PHE A 79 -22.66 2.31 10.32
CA PHE A 79 -23.60 1.67 9.40
C PHE A 79 -25.06 1.98 9.78
N GLY A 80 -25.44 1.77 11.04
CA GLY A 80 -26.78 2.09 11.52
C GLY A 80 -27.15 3.56 11.35
N SER A 81 -26.19 4.47 11.53
CA SER A 81 -26.42 5.91 11.34
C SER A 81 -26.66 6.29 9.89
N GLY A 82 -25.90 5.70 8.96
CA GLY A 82 -26.10 5.92 7.53
C GLY A 82 -27.43 5.32 7.05
N TYR A 83 -27.80 4.14 7.57
CA TYR A 83 -29.09 3.54 7.28
C TYR A 83 -30.25 4.43 7.75
N ALA A 84 -30.21 4.92 8.99
CA ALA A 84 -31.24 5.80 9.53
C ALA A 84 -31.37 7.11 8.73
N GLN A 85 -30.25 7.69 8.28
CA GLN A 85 -30.25 8.88 7.42
C GLN A 85 -30.89 8.61 6.05
N ALA A 86 -30.54 7.48 5.44
CA ALA A 86 -31.15 7.06 4.18
C ALA A 86 -32.66 6.85 4.35
N GLU A 87 -33.12 6.18 5.39
CA GLU A 87 -34.56 6.04 5.64
C GLU A 87 -35.30 7.38 5.71
N ASP A 88 -34.66 8.42 6.27
CA ASP A 88 -35.31 9.71 6.48
C ASP A 88 -35.25 10.63 5.24
N ARG A 89 -34.17 10.54 4.45
CA ARG A 89 -33.79 11.54 3.42
C ARG A 89 -33.07 10.93 2.21
N LEU A 90 -33.34 9.67 1.84
CA LEU A 90 -32.62 8.98 0.74
C LEU A 90 -32.60 9.79 -0.55
N GLU A 91 -33.72 10.41 -0.89
CA GLU A 91 -33.91 11.15 -2.13
C GLU A 91 -33.05 12.42 -2.20
N GLU A 92 -32.82 13.11 -1.07
CA GLU A 92 -31.94 14.27 -1.04
C GLU A 92 -30.45 13.91 -0.90
N MET A 93 -30.14 12.65 -0.55
CA MET A 93 -28.77 12.14 -0.43
C MET A 93 -28.18 11.63 -1.75
N LEU A 94 -29.01 11.38 -2.78
CA LEU A 94 -28.64 10.87 -4.11
C LEU A 94 -28.47 12.00 -5.14
#